data_AF-A0A2E4BIG2-F1
#
_entry.id   AF-A0A2E4BIG2-F1
#
_cell.length_a   1.000
_cell.length_b   1.000
_cell.length_c   1.000
_cell.angle_alpha   90.00
_cell.angle_beta   90.00
_cell.angle_gamma   90.00
#
_symmetry.space_group_name_H-M   'P 1'
#
loop_
_entity.id
_entity.type
_entity.pdbx_description
1 polymer ?
#
loop_
_entity_poly.entity_id
_entity_poly.type
_entity_poly.pdbx_seq_one_letter_code
_entity_poly.pdbx_strand_id
1 'polypeptide(L)'
;MVSGPTSSIRKDEGGMTAVIEFLSAFTLFLMILTAFLSLAQLEMGSNDTSVDRLDRSAAQGMDRLTSDGGWYVPVFEDGTYDYQNSTSQWHQKSLEELNSGVVMAGLIDGYSIDFDRVSALHNVTESSLLAGLGLSESFSLHLSIKITESDDSQRDGIVLFSGGTERGTASASSTAFKELQTGSEKVLIILEVHNGGRSTNNLIITEISPRSVSGAPEWIEMYNPNDFAIDLRGWSLSHISPNLNSNLLLTEGVVSGLSTIIMTGDPSSQDVGLADHVIDLGGEGFLGVGQLNLIDDGGGVVILSYTQLSEFQPFEVMRVEWGGDTGFFLTPSQSLEYLPPIFPPTQIDWQISSTPNPGIVNLV
;
A
#
# COMPACT_ATOMS: atom_id res chain seq x y z
N MET A 1 46.53 95.29 19.40
CA MET A 1 45.39 94.35 19.24
C MET A 1 45.78 93.37 18.15
N VAL A 2 45.95 92.10 18.48
CA VAL A 2 46.19 91.02 17.50
C VAL A 2 44.94 90.14 17.50
N SER A 3 44.40 89.95 16.30
CA SER A 3 43.20 89.18 15.96
C SER A 3 43.43 87.68 16.10
N GLY A 4 42.54 86.99 16.83
CA GLY A 4 42.42 85.53 16.79
C GLY A 4 41.53 85.08 15.62
N PRO A 5 41.87 84.00 14.91
CA PRO A 5 41.06 83.49 13.80
C PRO A 5 39.91 82.64 14.32
N THR A 6 38.70 82.90 13.86
CA THR A 6 37.55 82.00 14.01
C THR A 6 37.62 80.94 12.91
N SER A 7 37.86 79.68 13.30
CA SER A 7 37.81 78.54 12.38
C SER A 7 36.34 78.25 12.02
N SER A 8 35.93 78.57 10.80
CA SER A 8 34.67 78.05 10.25
C SER A 8 34.94 76.70 9.60
N ILE A 9 34.38 75.64 10.18
CA ILE A 9 34.25 74.34 9.52
C ILE A 9 33.33 74.58 8.31
N ARG A 10 33.90 74.71 7.11
CA ARG A 10 33.13 74.66 5.87
C ARG A 10 32.48 73.29 5.81
N LYS A 11 31.14 73.24 5.85
CA LYS A 11 30.38 72.04 5.52
C LYS A 11 30.75 71.67 4.08
N ASP A 12 31.48 70.57 3.93
CA ASP A 12 31.82 70.01 2.63
C ASP A 12 30.58 69.29 2.07
N GLU A 13 29.70 70.08 1.44
CA GLU A 13 28.45 69.58 0.85
C GLU A 13 28.73 68.53 -0.24
N GLY A 14 29.87 68.62 -0.95
CA GLY A 14 30.27 67.66 -1.98
C GLY A 14 30.61 66.28 -1.39
N GLY A 15 31.34 66.25 -0.27
CA GLY A 15 31.60 65.00 0.46
C GLY A 15 30.32 64.35 1.00
N MET A 16 29.36 65.15 1.46
CA MET A 16 28.07 64.65 1.95
C MET A 16 27.20 64.08 0.81
N THR A 17 27.17 64.75 -0.35
CA THR A 17 26.47 64.23 -1.54
C THR A 17 27.08 62.93 -2.04
N ALA A 18 28.41 62.82 -2.11
CA ALA A 18 29.09 61.59 -2.53
C ALA A 18 28.80 60.42 -1.58
N VAL A 19 28.74 60.67 -0.27
CA VAL A 19 28.38 59.64 0.71
C VAL A 19 26.91 59.23 0.57
N ILE A 20 25.99 60.16 0.35
CA ILE A 20 24.57 59.85 0.15
C ILE A 20 24.35 59.07 -1.15
N GLU A 21 25.03 59.44 -2.23
CA GLU A 21 24.97 58.75 -3.51
C GLU A 21 25.56 57.34 -3.43
N PHE A 22 26.68 57.17 -2.73
CA PHE A 22 27.24 55.85 -2.46
C PHE A 22 26.29 55.00 -1.61
N LEU A 23 25.72 55.57 -0.54
CA LEU A 23 24.83 54.84 0.34
C LEU A 23 23.53 54.45 -0.38
N SER A 24 22.97 55.32 -1.23
CA SER A 24 21.76 55.04 -2.00
C SER A 24 22.01 54.03 -3.12
N ALA A 25 23.15 54.12 -3.82
CA ALA A 25 23.55 53.11 -4.80
C ALA A 25 23.82 51.75 -4.14
N PHE A 26 24.44 51.74 -2.96
CA PHE A 26 24.71 50.52 -2.21
C PHE A 26 23.44 49.87 -1.67
N THR A 27 22.49 50.65 -1.14
CA THR A 27 21.19 50.11 -0.71
C THR A 27 20.37 49.61 -1.88
N LEU A 28 20.38 50.30 -3.03
CA LEU A 28 19.74 49.82 -4.25
C LEU A 28 20.38 48.51 -4.74
N PHE A 29 21.71 48.43 -4.74
CA PHE A 29 22.43 47.22 -5.09
C PHE A 29 22.08 46.05 -4.16
N LEU A 30 22.04 46.28 -2.84
CA LEU A 30 21.63 45.26 -1.88
C LEU A 30 20.18 44.82 -2.10
N MET A 31 19.26 45.74 -2.38
CA MET A 31 17.87 45.40 -2.70
C MET A 31 17.76 44.57 -3.98
N ILE A 32 18.54 44.89 -5.01
CA ILE A 32 18.57 44.12 -6.25
C ILE A 32 19.20 42.73 -6.01
N LEU A 33 20.27 42.66 -5.22
CA LEU A 33 20.95 41.39 -4.90
C LEU A 33 20.03 40.46 -4.09
N THR A 34 19.33 40.99 -3.09
CA THR A 34 18.38 40.19 -2.30
C THR A 34 17.19 39.75 -3.16
N ALA A 35 16.62 40.64 -3.98
CA ALA A 35 15.54 40.29 -4.90
C ALA A 35 15.98 39.22 -5.92
N PHE A 36 17.19 39.33 -6.45
CA PHE A 36 17.76 38.35 -7.38
C PHE A 36 17.99 36.99 -6.71
N LEU A 37 18.58 36.96 -5.51
CA LEU A 37 18.81 35.70 -4.79
C LEU A 37 17.49 35.03 -4.39
N SER A 38 16.47 35.81 -3.99
CA SER A 38 15.14 35.27 -3.72
C SER A 38 14.47 34.72 -4.98
N LEU A 39 14.62 35.38 -6.13
CA LEU A 39 14.07 34.90 -7.41
C LEU A 39 14.80 33.65 -7.91
N ALA A 40 16.14 33.61 -7.78
CA ALA A 40 16.93 32.45 -8.14
C ALA A 40 16.59 31.21 -7.29
N GLN A 41 16.31 31.40 -6.00
CA GLN A 41 15.82 30.32 -5.13
C GLN A 41 14.41 29.83 -5.53
N LEU A 42 13.56 30.71 -6.07
CA LEU A 42 12.23 30.36 -6.57
C LEU A 42 12.30 29.63 -7.92
N GLU A 43 13.19 30.03 -8.83
CA GLU A 43 13.34 29.39 -10.14
C GLU A 43 14.13 28.08 -10.11
N MET A 44 15.13 27.95 -9.24
CA MET A 44 15.98 26.75 -9.15
C MET A 44 15.51 25.71 -8.12
N GLY A 45 14.50 26.04 -7.31
CA GLY A 45 14.01 25.15 -6.25
C GLY A 45 15.03 24.88 -5.14
N SER A 46 14.72 23.97 -4.23
CA SER A 46 15.73 23.44 -3.30
C SER A 46 16.69 22.55 -4.09
N ASN A 47 18.00 22.82 -4.03
CA ASN A 47 19.04 21.97 -4.64
C ASN A 47 19.25 20.68 -3.82
N ASP A 48 18.16 19.93 -3.62
CA ASP A 48 18.13 18.66 -2.89
C ASP A 48 17.95 17.51 -3.88
N THR A 49 19.06 16.81 -4.13
CA THR A 49 19.10 15.65 -5.03
C THR A 49 18.09 14.55 -4.67
N SER A 50 17.66 14.46 -3.41
CA SER A 50 16.67 13.46 -2.99
C SER A 50 15.27 13.82 -3.46
N VAL A 51 14.91 15.11 -3.39
CA VAL A 51 13.65 15.67 -3.90
C VAL A 51 13.62 15.62 -5.42
N ASP A 52 14.72 16.00 -6.10
CA ASP A 52 14.81 15.92 -7.56
C ASP A 52 14.60 14.48 -8.08
N ARG A 53 15.13 13.49 -7.36
CA ARG A 53 14.93 12.07 -7.70
C ARG A 53 13.47 11.67 -7.52
N LEU A 54 12.82 12.15 -6.47
CA LEU A 54 11.42 11.89 -6.18
C LEU A 54 10.51 12.46 -7.27
N ASP A 55 10.72 13.72 -7.65
CA ASP A 55 9.97 14.40 -8.71
C ASP A 55 10.10 13.70 -10.06
N ARG A 56 11.34 13.32 -10.40
CA ARG A 56 11.59 12.52 -11.60
C ARG A 56 10.89 11.16 -11.52
N SER A 57 10.88 10.52 -10.36
CA SER A 57 10.28 9.21 -10.15
C SER A 57 8.76 9.25 -10.35
N ALA A 58 8.08 10.25 -9.77
CA ALA A 58 6.64 10.43 -9.97
C ALA A 58 6.30 10.72 -11.44
N ALA A 59 7.04 11.62 -12.10
CA ALA A 59 6.82 11.95 -13.51
C ALA A 59 7.07 10.75 -14.44
N GLN A 60 8.16 10.01 -14.24
CA GLN A 60 8.50 8.82 -15.03
C GLN A 60 7.53 7.67 -14.77
N GLY A 61 7.11 7.45 -13.53
CA GLY A 61 6.11 6.45 -13.19
C GLY A 61 4.77 6.74 -13.88
N MET A 62 4.32 8.00 -13.83
CA MET A 62 3.10 8.43 -14.53
C MET A 62 3.22 8.28 -16.05
N ASP A 63 4.38 8.62 -16.63
CA ASP A 63 4.61 8.43 -18.06
C ASP A 63 4.51 6.95 -18.44
N ARG A 64 5.18 6.04 -17.70
CA ARG A 64 5.12 4.59 -17.94
C ARG A 64 3.72 4.00 -17.77
N LEU A 65 2.97 4.43 -16.75
CA LEU A 65 1.58 4.01 -16.55
C LEU A 65 0.68 4.41 -17.74
N THR A 66 1.04 5.48 -18.45
CA THR A 66 0.15 6.13 -19.42
C THR A 66 0.74 6.26 -20.83
N SER A 67 1.85 5.57 -21.12
CA SER A 67 2.51 5.58 -22.43
C SER A 67 1.96 4.49 -23.35
N ASP A 68 1.70 3.30 -22.79
CA ASP A 68 1.30 2.11 -23.53
C ASP A 68 0.50 1.15 -22.61
N GLY A 69 0.21 -0.05 -23.14
CA GLY A 69 -0.51 -1.07 -22.41
C GLY A 69 0.35 -1.81 -21.38
N GLY A 70 1.65 -1.63 -21.37
CA GLY A 70 2.55 -2.34 -20.47
C GLY A 70 2.96 -3.71 -20.98
N TRP A 71 3.73 -4.41 -20.15
CA TRP A 71 4.37 -5.67 -20.51
C TRP A 71 4.64 -6.54 -19.30
N TYR A 72 4.43 -7.84 -19.42
CA TYR A 72 4.80 -8.84 -18.42
C TYR A 72 5.97 -9.68 -18.94
N VAL A 73 6.99 -9.86 -18.10
CA VAL A 73 8.14 -10.72 -18.37
C VAL A 73 8.23 -11.78 -17.27
N PRO A 74 8.00 -13.07 -17.59
CA PRO A 74 8.24 -14.15 -16.64
C PRO A 74 9.72 -14.21 -16.22
N VAL A 75 9.96 -14.68 -15.01
CA VAL A 75 11.30 -14.88 -14.46
C VAL A 75 11.46 -16.36 -14.11
N PHE A 76 12.57 -16.96 -14.53
CA PHE A 76 12.90 -18.34 -14.17
C PHE A 76 13.38 -18.41 -12.71
N GLU A 77 13.40 -19.61 -12.12
CA GLU A 77 13.87 -19.84 -10.75
C GLU A 77 15.33 -19.38 -10.53
N ASP A 78 16.14 -19.33 -11.59
CA ASP A 78 17.53 -18.84 -11.55
C ASP A 78 17.65 -17.31 -11.62
N GLY A 79 16.52 -16.60 -11.67
CA GLY A 79 16.43 -15.15 -11.78
C GLY A 79 16.61 -14.59 -13.19
N THR A 80 16.72 -15.44 -14.21
CA THR A 80 16.83 -14.99 -15.61
C THR A 80 15.46 -14.67 -16.21
N TYR A 81 15.44 -13.67 -17.11
CA TYR A 81 14.21 -13.22 -17.76
C TYR A 81 13.83 -14.10 -18.95
N ASP A 82 12.59 -14.56 -18.99
CA ASP A 82 12.02 -15.25 -20.14
C ASP A 82 11.36 -14.27 -21.11
N TYR A 83 12.17 -13.71 -22.02
CA TYR A 83 11.65 -12.82 -23.04
C TYR A 83 10.75 -13.53 -24.08
N GLN A 84 10.84 -14.85 -24.23
CA GLN A 84 10.09 -15.58 -25.25
C GLN A 84 8.61 -15.73 -24.87
N ASN A 85 8.34 -15.90 -23.58
CA ASN A 85 6.98 -16.02 -23.03
C ASN A 85 6.43 -14.67 -22.50
N SER A 86 7.11 -13.57 -22.81
CA SER A 86 6.68 -12.24 -22.40
C SER A 86 5.51 -11.72 -23.25
N THR A 87 4.62 -10.91 -22.67
CA THR A 87 3.36 -10.48 -23.32
C THR A 87 2.93 -9.08 -22.88
N SER A 88 2.26 -8.34 -23.78
CA SER A 88 1.57 -7.08 -23.43
C SER A 88 0.26 -7.29 -22.68
N GLN A 89 -0.27 -8.51 -22.69
CA GLN A 89 -1.52 -8.87 -22.04
C GLN A 89 -1.27 -9.29 -20.58
N TRP A 90 -0.54 -8.46 -19.84
CA TRP A 90 -0.21 -8.71 -18.44
C TRP A 90 -1.46 -8.81 -17.57
N HIS A 91 -2.50 -8.04 -17.87
CA HIS A 91 -3.77 -8.03 -17.11
C HIS A 91 -4.55 -9.36 -17.18
N GLN A 92 -4.18 -10.27 -18.09
CA GLN A 92 -4.80 -11.59 -18.23
C GLN A 92 -4.03 -12.69 -17.50
N LYS A 93 -2.90 -12.35 -16.88
CA LYS A 93 -2.06 -13.30 -16.15
C LYS A 93 -2.61 -13.57 -14.77
N SER A 94 -2.38 -14.78 -14.27
CA SER A 94 -2.78 -15.12 -12.91
C SER A 94 -1.98 -14.31 -11.90
N LEU A 95 -2.53 -14.19 -10.70
CA LEU A 95 -1.89 -13.52 -9.58
C LEU A 95 -0.49 -14.10 -9.28
N GLU A 96 -0.35 -15.43 -9.35
CA GLU A 96 0.90 -16.15 -9.09
C GLU A 96 1.93 -15.90 -10.21
N GLU A 97 1.49 -15.86 -11.47
CA GLU A 97 2.34 -15.49 -12.59
C GLU A 97 2.84 -14.04 -12.43
N LEU A 98 1.96 -13.11 -12.09
CA LEU A 98 2.30 -11.70 -11.90
C LEU A 98 3.27 -11.47 -10.74
N ASN A 99 3.11 -12.22 -9.64
CA ASN A 99 3.98 -12.12 -8.46
C ASN A 99 5.37 -12.74 -8.68
N SER A 100 5.48 -13.76 -9.55
CA SER A 100 6.75 -14.42 -9.88
C SER A 100 7.53 -13.73 -10.99
N GLY A 101 6.88 -12.93 -11.84
CA GLY A 101 7.51 -12.18 -12.92
C GLY A 101 7.69 -10.69 -12.66
N VAL A 102 8.06 -9.95 -13.70
CA VAL A 102 8.13 -8.49 -13.70
C VAL A 102 6.97 -7.92 -14.49
N VAL A 103 6.17 -7.04 -13.86
CA VAL A 103 5.01 -6.40 -14.45
C VAL A 103 5.30 -4.92 -14.69
N MET A 104 5.48 -4.52 -15.94
CA MET A 104 5.45 -3.11 -16.33
C MET A 104 3.99 -2.74 -16.58
N ALA A 105 3.29 -2.26 -15.55
CA ALA A 105 1.88 -1.91 -15.68
C ALA A 105 1.71 -0.67 -16.57
N GLY A 106 1.04 -0.85 -17.70
CA GLY A 106 0.55 0.24 -18.54
C GLY A 106 -0.96 0.16 -18.62
N LEU A 107 -1.62 1.31 -18.63
CA LEU A 107 -3.08 1.41 -18.49
C LEU A 107 -3.77 1.82 -19.79
N ILE A 108 -3.01 2.04 -20.87
CA ILE A 108 -3.53 2.62 -22.10
C ILE A 108 -3.59 1.58 -23.21
N ASP A 109 -4.77 1.46 -23.83
CA ASP A 109 -4.93 0.78 -25.11
C ASP A 109 -5.63 1.72 -26.10
N GLY A 110 -5.09 1.81 -27.32
CA GLY A 110 -5.70 2.61 -28.38
C GLY A 110 -5.99 4.09 -28.06
N TYR A 111 -5.14 4.74 -27.23
CA TYR A 111 -5.28 6.13 -26.74
C TYR A 111 -6.32 6.37 -25.65
N SER A 112 -6.98 5.32 -25.16
CA SER A 112 -7.93 5.36 -24.05
C SER A 112 -7.43 4.54 -22.87
N ILE A 113 -7.98 4.78 -21.68
CA ILE A 113 -7.74 3.90 -20.54
C ILE A 113 -8.47 2.57 -20.78
N ASP A 114 -7.75 1.49 -20.52
CA ASP A 114 -8.26 0.13 -20.53
C ASP A 114 -8.69 -0.26 -19.10
N PHE A 115 -10.00 -0.36 -18.87
CA PHE A 115 -10.55 -0.65 -17.55
C PHE A 115 -10.24 -2.06 -17.06
N ASP A 116 -10.00 -3.02 -17.95
CA ASP A 116 -9.61 -4.38 -17.56
C ASP A 116 -8.19 -4.36 -16.97
N ARG A 117 -7.30 -3.52 -17.50
CA ARG A 117 -5.97 -3.28 -16.92
C ARG A 117 -6.03 -2.59 -15.57
N VAL A 118 -6.93 -1.62 -15.40
CA VAL A 118 -7.14 -0.96 -14.11
C VAL A 118 -7.62 -1.98 -13.07
N SER A 119 -8.60 -2.81 -13.42
CA SER A 119 -9.09 -3.87 -12.53
C SER A 119 -8.01 -4.91 -12.21
N ALA A 120 -7.16 -5.27 -13.18
CA ALA A 120 -6.05 -6.19 -12.95
C ALA A 120 -4.96 -5.65 -12.02
N LEU A 121 -4.93 -4.35 -11.70
CA LEU A 121 -4.03 -3.81 -10.66
C LEU A 121 -4.31 -4.44 -9.29
N HIS A 122 -5.53 -4.92 -9.04
CA HIS A 122 -5.83 -5.66 -7.82
C HIS A 122 -5.04 -6.96 -7.69
N ASN A 123 -4.52 -7.50 -8.80
CA ASN A 123 -3.68 -8.68 -8.81
C ASN A 123 -2.17 -8.36 -8.85
N VAL A 124 -1.79 -7.09 -8.68
CA VAL A 124 -0.39 -6.66 -8.66
C VAL A 124 -0.03 -6.24 -7.24
N THR A 125 1.14 -6.64 -6.76
CA THR A 125 1.65 -6.18 -5.47
C THR A 125 2.25 -4.77 -5.62
N GLU A 126 2.19 -3.96 -4.56
CA GLU A 126 2.78 -2.61 -4.58
C GLU A 126 4.26 -2.65 -4.99
N SER A 127 5.01 -3.63 -4.48
CA SER A 127 6.43 -3.83 -4.79
C SER A 127 6.67 -4.19 -6.26
N SER A 128 5.82 -5.04 -6.85
CA SER A 128 5.89 -5.40 -8.28
C SER A 128 5.61 -4.17 -9.16
N LEU A 129 4.61 -3.36 -8.81
CA LEU A 129 4.34 -2.10 -9.51
C LEU A 129 5.52 -1.13 -9.40
N LEU A 130 6.08 -0.95 -8.20
CA LEU A 130 7.26 -0.11 -7.96
C LEU A 130 8.44 -0.51 -8.86
N ALA A 131 8.73 -1.80 -8.91
CA ALA A 131 9.79 -2.37 -9.75
C ALA A 131 9.50 -2.18 -11.25
N GLY A 132 8.26 -2.43 -11.68
CA GLY A 132 7.81 -2.22 -13.06
C GLY A 132 7.92 -0.78 -13.54
N LEU A 133 7.59 0.17 -12.67
CA LEU A 133 7.76 1.60 -12.92
C LEU A 133 9.22 2.05 -12.85
N GLY A 134 10.15 1.16 -12.47
CA GLY A 134 11.58 1.44 -12.38
C GLY A 134 11.94 2.39 -11.25
N LEU A 135 11.10 2.41 -10.20
CA LEU A 135 11.30 3.23 -9.02
C LEU A 135 12.23 2.50 -8.05
N SER A 136 12.92 3.25 -7.19
CA SER A 136 13.82 2.67 -6.18
C SER A 136 13.02 1.93 -5.11
N GLU A 137 13.49 0.77 -4.63
CA GLU A 137 12.86 0.02 -3.52
C GLU A 137 12.77 0.81 -2.21
N SER A 138 13.55 1.89 -2.08
CA SER A 138 13.48 2.83 -0.96
C SER A 138 12.27 3.76 -1.03
N PHE A 139 11.52 3.75 -2.12
CA PHE A 139 10.31 4.53 -2.29
C PHE A 139 9.08 3.68 -2.07
N SER A 140 8.01 4.36 -1.71
CA SER A 140 6.66 3.83 -1.61
C SER A 140 5.75 4.70 -2.48
N LEU A 141 4.61 4.16 -2.90
CA LEU A 141 3.70 4.87 -3.80
C LEU A 141 2.26 4.76 -3.36
N HIS A 142 1.46 5.71 -3.79
CA HIS A 142 0.01 5.64 -3.75
C HIS A 142 -0.54 5.98 -5.14
N LEU A 143 -1.41 5.12 -5.67
CA LEU A 143 -2.02 5.26 -6.98
C LEU A 143 -3.53 5.40 -6.81
N SER A 144 -4.08 6.51 -7.32
CA SER A 144 -5.51 6.76 -7.36
C SER A 144 -5.97 6.96 -8.80
N ILE A 145 -7.00 6.22 -9.21
CA ILE A 145 -7.63 6.30 -10.53
C ILE A 145 -9.11 6.51 -10.31
N LYS A 146 -9.66 7.61 -10.83
CA LYS A 146 -11.08 7.93 -10.66
C LYS A 146 -11.69 8.57 -11.89
N ILE A 147 -12.98 8.34 -12.07
CA ILE A 147 -13.79 9.03 -13.08
C ILE A 147 -14.18 10.39 -12.50
N THR A 148 -13.77 11.47 -13.16
CA THR A 148 -14.07 12.84 -12.73
C THR A 148 -15.31 13.42 -13.39
N GLU A 149 -15.65 12.95 -14.60
CA GLU A 149 -16.85 13.33 -15.32
C GLU A 149 -17.37 12.12 -16.12
N SER A 150 -18.67 11.83 -16.05
CA SER A 150 -19.35 10.86 -16.91
C SER A 150 -20.78 11.29 -17.23
N ASP A 151 -21.28 10.90 -18.41
CA ASP A 151 -22.70 11.07 -18.77
C ASP A 151 -23.62 10.10 -17.98
N ASP A 152 -23.06 9.04 -17.40
CA ASP A 152 -23.76 8.12 -16.51
C ASP A 152 -23.61 8.56 -15.04
N SER A 153 -24.74 8.88 -14.41
CA SER A 153 -24.78 9.34 -13.02
C SER A 153 -24.35 8.29 -12.00
N GLN A 154 -24.33 7.00 -12.36
CA GLN A 154 -23.76 5.97 -11.50
C GLN A 154 -22.24 5.94 -11.56
N ARG A 155 -21.62 6.41 -12.65
CA ARG A 155 -20.17 6.35 -12.86
C ARG A 155 -19.46 7.66 -12.53
N ASP A 156 -20.19 8.76 -12.53
CA ASP A 156 -19.67 10.07 -12.15
C ASP A 156 -19.10 10.06 -10.72
N GLY A 157 -17.82 10.38 -10.57
CA GLY A 157 -17.13 10.41 -9.28
C GLY A 157 -16.68 9.05 -8.72
N ILE A 158 -16.88 7.93 -9.45
CA ILE A 158 -16.41 6.62 -8.99
C ILE A 158 -14.88 6.57 -8.92
N VAL A 159 -14.37 6.02 -7.81
CA VAL A 159 -12.98 5.59 -7.68
C VAL A 159 -12.85 4.19 -8.26
N LEU A 160 -12.01 4.04 -9.28
CA LEU A 160 -11.76 2.76 -9.95
C LEU A 160 -10.65 1.97 -9.27
N PHE A 161 -9.68 2.66 -8.67
CA PHE A 161 -8.56 2.06 -7.96
C PHE A 161 -7.98 3.09 -6.99
N SER A 162 -7.66 2.69 -5.76
CA SER A 162 -7.02 3.55 -4.77
C SER A 162 -6.11 2.77 -3.82
N GLY A 163 -4.93 2.38 -4.32
CA GLY A 163 -4.02 1.49 -3.60
C GLY A 163 -2.65 2.09 -3.31
N GLY A 164 -1.98 1.48 -2.34
CA GLY A 164 -0.57 1.71 -2.03
C GLY A 164 -0.38 2.35 -0.66
N THR A 165 0.88 2.57 -0.31
CA THR A 165 1.24 3.15 0.97
C THR A 165 0.82 4.62 1.04
N GLU A 166 0.06 4.99 2.07
CA GLU A 166 -0.26 6.38 2.36
C GLU A 166 0.99 7.21 2.73
N ARG A 167 0.94 8.52 2.47
CA ARG A 167 2.05 9.44 2.77
C ARG A 167 2.51 9.41 4.23
N GLY A 168 1.62 9.09 5.17
CA GLY A 168 1.79 9.02 6.64
C GLY A 168 3.15 9.48 7.21
N THR A 169 4.15 8.59 7.19
CA THR A 169 5.47 8.80 7.80
C THR A 169 6.54 9.36 6.85
N ALA A 170 6.19 9.70 5.61
CA ALA A 170 7.10 10.21 4.61
C ALA A 170 7.63 11.61 4.95
N SER A 171 8.94 11.81 4.76
CA SER A 171 9.57 13.12 4.90
C SER A 171 9.38 14.01 3.66
N ALA A 172 9.27 13.39 2.48
CA ALA A 172 9.00 14.05 1.21
C ALA A 172 8.09 13.17 0.33
N SER A 173 7.23 13.82 -0.45
CA SER A 173 6.40 13.18 -1.48
C SER A 173 6.39 14.05 -2.74
N SER A 174 6.21 13.41 -3.89
CA SER A 174 5.99 14.06 -5.18
C SER A 174 4.79 13.42 -5.85
N THR A 175 3.97 14.24 -6.51
CA THR A 175 2.73 13.79 -7.13
C THR A 175 2.76 14.15 -8.60
N ALA A 176 2.50 13.16 -9.44
CA ALA A 176 2.20 13.33 -10.85
C ALA A 176 0.73 12.97 -11.10
N PHE A 177 0.08 13.68 -12.00
CA PHE A 177 -1.28 13.34 -12.39
C PHE A 177 -1.46 13.50 -13.90
N LYS A 178 -2.42 12.75 -14.46
CA LYS A 178 -2.81 12.85 -15.85
C LYS A 178 -4.32 12.69 -15.95
N GLU A 179 -4.95 13.63 -16.65
CA GLU A 179 -6.36 13.54 -17.01
C GLU A 179 -6.47 13.07 -18.46
N LEU A 180 -7.32 12.08 -18.70
CA LEU A 180 -7.50 11.45 -20.00
C LEU A 180 -9.00 11.36 -20.33
N GLN A 181 -9.33 11.62 -21.59
CA GLN A 181 -10.67 11.41 -22.12
C GLN A 181 -10.78 9.97 -22.64
N THR A 182 -11.72 9.19 -22.10
CA THR A 182 -12.02 7.82 -22.53
C THR A 182 -13.49 7.74 -22.93
N GLY A 183 -13.76 7.86 -24.24
CA GLY A 183 -15.14 7.96 -24.73
C GLY A 183 -15.81 9.25 -24.21
N SER A 184 -16.95 9.10 -23.53
CA SER A 184 -17.65 10.21 -22.85
C SER A 184 -17.15 10.49 -21.43
N GLU A 185 -16.22 9.70 -20.90
CA GLU A 185 -15.74 9.83 -19.53
C GLU A 185 -14.40 10.55 -19.45
N LYS A 186 -14.20 11.36 -18.41
CA LYS A 186 -12.88 11.85 -18.01
C LYS A 186 -12.37 11.06 -16.83
N VAL A 187 -11.13 10.60 -16.94
CA VAL A 187 -10.47 9.82 -15.90
C VAL A 187 -9.23 10.56 -15.43
N LEU A 188 -9.10 10.72 -14.12
CA LEU A 188 -7.92 11.29 -13.48
C LEU A 188 -7.11 10.17 -12.85
N ILE A 189 -5.84 10.07 -13.26
CA ILE A 189 -4.83 9.20 -12.66
C ILE A 189 -3.93 10.10 -11.81
N ILE A 190 -3.70 9.73 -10.56
CA ILE A 190 -2.79 10.39 -9.62
C ILE A 190 -1.81 9.34 -9.12
N LEU A 191 -0.52 9.58 -9.33
CA LEU A 191 0.56 8.78 -8.76
C LEU A 191 1.33 9.67 -7.78
N GLU A 192 1.28 9.33 -6.51
CA GLU A 192 2.13 9.90 -5.48
C GLU A 192 3.28 8.94 -5.19
N VAL A 193 4.52 9.45 -5.19
CA VAL A 193 5.73 8.71 -4.83
C VAL A 193 6.36 9.40 -3.63
N HIS A 194 6.74 8.64 -2.63
CA HIS A 194 7.27 9.18 -1.38
C HIS A 194 8.47 8.39 -0.86
N ASN A 195 9.28 9.05 -0.03
CA ASN A 195 10.57 8.53 0.44
C ASN A 195 10.52 7.84 1.81
N GLY A 196 9.34 7.37 2.21
CA GLY A 196 9.14 6.68 3.46
C GLY A 196 7.66 6.41 3.68
N GLY A 197 7.38 5.38 4.46
CA GLY A 197 6.04 4.83 4.57
C GLY A 197 6.21 3.36 4.87
N ARG A 198 5.62 2.89 5.96
CA ARG A 198 5.55 1.45 6.20
C ARG A 198 4.44 0.94 5.28
N SER A 199 4.78 0.02 4.37
CA SER A 199 3.79 -0.54 3.45
C SER A 199 2.58 -1.02 4.23
N THR A 200 1.41 -0.50 3.84
CA THR A 200 0.14 -0.77 4.51
C THR A 200 -0.40 -2.10 4.00
N ASN A 201 0.27 -3.19 4.36
CA ASN A 201 -0.24 -4.54 4.11
C ASN A 201 -1.20 -4.91 5.23
N ASN A 202 -2.37 -4.28 5.26
CA ASN A 202 -3.39 -4.66 6.23
C ASN A 202 -4.01 -6.00 5.80
N LEU A 203 -4.13 -6.94 6.73
CA LEU A 203 -4.86 -8.19 6.52
C LEU A 203 -5.68 -8.45 7.78
N ILE A 204 -6.94 -8.80 7.61
CA ILE A 204 -7.92 -8.87 8.70
C ILE A 204 -8.42 -10.30 8.79
N ILE A 205 -8.35 -10.93 9.96
CA ILE A 205 -9.10 -12.17 10.24
C ILE A 205 -10.57 -11.79 10.44
N THR A 206 -11.45 -12.31 9.60
CA THR A 206 -12.88 -12.01 9.64
C THR A 206 -13.67 -13.09 10.38
N GLU A 207 -13.24 -14.34 10.30
CA GLU A 207 -13.94 -15.45 10.95
C GLU A 207 -12.98 -16.60 11.28
N ILE A 208 -13.23 -17.33 12.36
CA ILE A 208 -12.47 -18.52 12.73
C ILE A 208 -13.38 -19.65 13.19
N SER A 209 -13.13 -20.87 12.72
CA SER A 209 -13.79 -22.08 13.20
C SER A 209 -12.74 -23.09 13.68
N PRO A 210 -12.58 -23.25 15.01
CA PRO A 210 -11.60 -24.16 15.59
C PRO A 210 -12.06 -25.60 15.69
N ARG A 211 -13.21 -25.97 15.11
CA ARG A 211 -13.92 -27.19 15.55
C ARG A 211 -14.14 -28.26 14.48
N SER A 212 -13.51 -29.40 14.70
CA SER A 212 -13.57 -30.61 13.85
C SER A 212 -14.50 -31.75 14.36
N VAL A 213 -15.45 -31.48 15.26
CA VAL A 213 -16.21 -32.58 15.93
C VAL A 213 -17.18 -33.33 14.99
N SER A 214 -17.45 -32.83 13.78
CA SER A 214 -18.16 -33.53 12.70
C SER A 214 -17.24 -34.17 11.65
N GLY A 215 -15.92 -34.02 11.81
CA GLY A 215 -14.90 -34.36 10.81
C GLY A 215 -14.63 -33.26 9.79
N ALA A 216 -15.30 -32.11 9.90
CA ALA A 216 -15.02 -30.92 9.09
C ALA A 216 -13.64 -30.32 9.44
N PRO A 217 -12.94 -29.70 8.48
CA PRO A 217 -11.67 -29.06 8.75
C PRO A 217 -11.80 -27.78 9.59
N GLU A 218 -10.77 -27.49 10.38
CA GLU A 218 -10.57 -26.19 11.01
C GLU A 218 -10.27 -25.16 9.92
N TRP A 219 -10.73 -23.93 10.09
CA TRP A 219 -10.49 -22.87 9.11
C TRP A 219 -10.45 -21.48 9.73
N ILE A 220 -9.74 -20.60 9.04
CA ILE A 220 -9.59 -19.18 9.33
C ILE A 220 -9.91 -18.43 8.04
N GLU A 221 -10.85 -17.50 8.11
CA GLU A 221 -11.12 -16.57 7.02
C GLU A 221 -10.37 -15.26 7.25
N MET A 222 -9.80 -14.74 6.17
CA MET A 222 -9.16 -13.44 6.15
C MET A 222 -9.65 -12.61 4.97
N TYR A 223 -9.53 -11.29 5.10
CA TYR A 223 -9.86 -10.33 4.07
C TYR A 223 -8.67 -9.38 3.85
N ASN A 224 -8.34 -9.14 2.57
CA ASN A 224 -7.41 -8.10 2.15
C ASN A 224 -8.20 -6.81 1.82
N PRO A 225 -8.22 -5.80 2.71
CA PRO A 225 -8.93 -4.54 2.46
C PRO A 225 -8.21 -3.58 1.50
N ASN A 226 -6.99 -3.91 1.05
CA ASN A 226 -6.21 -3.00 0.21
C ASN A 226 -6.57 -3.24 -1.26
N ASP A 227 -6.47 -2.20 -2.08
CA ASP A 227 -6.64 -2.33 -3.52
C ASP A 227 -5.50 -3.14 -4.18
N PHE A 228 -4.28 -3.15 -3.64
CA PHE A 228 -3.20 -3.99 -4.17
C PHE A 228 -3.24 -5.41 -3.60
N ALA A 229 -2.64 -6.34 -4.36
CA ALA A 229 -2.34 -7.67 -3.86
C ALA A 229 -1.31 -7.62 -2.72
N ILE A 230 -1.45 -8.55 -1.78
CA ILE A 230 -0.50 -8.77 -0.69
C ILE A 230 0.29 -10.05 -0.96
N ASP A 231 1.61 -9.92 -0.87
CA ASP A 231 2.51 -11.07 -0.77
C ASP A 231 2.49 -11.60 0.67
N LEU A 232 2.22 -12.90 0.83
CA LEU A 232 2.11 -13.54 2.14
C LEU A 232 3.47 -13.82 2.78
N ARG A 233 4.59 -13.61 2.06
CA ARG A 233 5.94 -13.72 2.64
C ARG A 233 6.10 -12.79 3.84
N GLY A 234 6.48 -13.37 4.98
CA GLY A 234 6.70 -12.63 6.23
C GLY A 234 5.45 -12.51 7.11
N TRP A 235 4.28 -12.93 6.61
CA TRP A 235 3.10 -13.14 7.44
C TRP A 235 3.23 -14.42 8.25
N SER A 236 2.73 -14.39 9.47
CA SER A 236 2.79 -15.54 10.37
C SER A 236 1.51 -15.66 11.18
N LEU A 237 1.17 -16.91 11.47
CA LEU A 237 0.11 -17.30 12.37
C LEU A 237 0.74 -18.00 13.56
N SER A 238 0.35 -17.59 14.75
CA SER A 238 0.66 -18.34 15.97
C SER A 238 -0.62 -18.75 16.65
N HIS A 239 -0.62 -19.95 17.18
CA HIS A 239 -1.69 -20.46 18.01
C HIS A 239 -1.14 -20.84 19.39
N ILE A 240 -1.86 -20.45 20.43
CA ILE A 240 -1.50 -20.70 21.82
C ILE A 240 -2.72 -21.28 22.54
N SER A 241 -2.58 -22.50 23.06
CA SER A 241 -3.57 -23.11 23.96
C SER A 241 -2.89 -23.86 25.12
N PRO A 242 -3.65 -24.31 26.13
CA PRO A 242 -3.12 -25.16 27.19
C PRO A 242 -2.56 -26.51 26.70
N ASN A 243 -3.04 -26.98 25.53
CA ASN A 243 -2.74 -28.31 25.00
C ASN A 243 -1.66 -28.29 23.91
N LEU A 244 -1.66 -27.26 23.06
CA LEU A 244 -0.76 -27.17 21.91
C LEU A 244 -0.45 -25.70 21.58
N ASN A 245 0.82 -25.44 21.30
CA ASN A 245 1.26 -24.19 20.70
C ASN A 245 1.87 -24.48 19.34
N SER A 246 1.52 -23.71 18.33
CA SER A 246 2.06 -23.80 16.98
C SER A 246 2.39 -22.42 16.44
N ASN A 247 3.38 -22.35 15.57
CA ASN A 247 3.74 -21.14 14.84
C ASN A 247 3.98 -21.53 13.39
N LEU A 248 3.39 -20.78 12.48
CA LEU A 248 3.55 -20.94 11.05
C LEU A 248 4.01 -19.61 10.47
N LEU A 249 5.14 -19.63 9.75
CA LEU A 249 5.59 -18.51 8.92
C LEU A 249 5.24 -18.84 7.47
N LEU A 250 4.46 -17.97 6.83
CA LEU A 250 4.17 -18.08 5.41
C LEU A 250 5.42 -17.62 4.63
N THR A 251 5.94 -18.52 3.81
CA THR A 251 7.15 -18.30 3.00
C THR A 251 6.86 -18.11 1.51
N GLU A 252 5.59 -18.29 1.13
CA GLU A 252 5.06 -18.12 -0.21
C GLU A 252 3.55 -17.83 -0.15
N GLY A 253 2.97 -17.57 -1.31
CA GLY A 253 1.57 -17.20 -1.45
C GLY A 253 1.37 -15.71 -1.69
N VAL A 254 0.30 -15.40 -2.39
CA VAL A 254 -0.10 -14.04 -2.74
C VAL A 254 -1.62 -14.01 -2.79
N VAL A 255 -2.22 -12.90 -2.34
CA VAL A 255 -3.66 -12.72 -2.27
C VAL A 255 -4.02 -11.41 -2.94
N SER A 256 -5.06 -11.40 -3.78
CA SER A 256 -5.45 -10.22 -4.53
C SER A 256 -6.02 -9.12 -3.62
N GLY A 257 -6.03 -7.88 -4.11
CA GLY A 257 -6.70 -6.76 -3.46
C GLY A 257 -8.21 -6.99 -3.36
N LEU A 258 -8.81 -6.43 -2.31
CA LEU A 258 -10.26 -6.48 -2.04
C LEU A 258 -10.85 -7.91 -2.07
N SER A 259 -10.07 -8.90 -1.61
CA SER A 259 -10.39 -10.32 -1.76
C SER A 259 -10.48 -11.07 -0.43
N THR A 260 -11.21 -12.18 -0.46
CA THR A 260 -11.42 -13.07 0.69
C THR A 260 -10.60 -14.34 0.55
N ILE A 261 -10.01 -14.77 1.67
CA ILE A 261 -9.08 -15.89 1.75
C ILE A 261 -9.59 -16.88 2.78
N ILE A 262 -9.70 -18.15 2.40
CA ILE A 262 -9.97 -19.25 3.33
C ILE A 262 -8.71 -20.07 3.54
N MET A 263 -8.20 -20.06 4.77
CA MET A 263 -7.15 -20.95 5.21
C MET A 263 -7.78 -22.14 5.92
N THR A 264 -7.50 -23.36 5.50
CA THR A 264 -8.21 -24.55 6.01
C THR A 264 -7.29 -25.76 6.21
N GLY A 265 -7.67 -26.64 7.14
CA GLY A 265 -7.01 -27.93 7.35
C GLY A 265 -7.22 -28.96 6.24
N ASP A 266 -8.22 -28.77 5.37
CA ASP A 266 -8.43 -29.61 4.18
C ASP A 266 -9.25 -28.85 3.12
N PRO A 267 -8.60 -28.31 2.07
CA PRO A 267 -9.28 -27.60 0.98
C PRO A 267 -10.31 -28.43 0.22
N SER A 268 -10.19 -29.77 0.25
CA SER A 268 -11.07 -30.65 -0.52
C SER A 268 -12.44 -30.88 0.15
N SER A 269 -12.52 -30.69 1.47
CA SER A 269 -13.75 -30.91 2.25
C SER A 269 -14.33 -29.62 2.86
N GLN A 270 -13.55 -28.54 2.92
CA GLN A 270 -14.02 -27.23 3.37
C GLN A 270 -15.03 -26.61 2.39
N ASP A 271 -16.12 -26.05 2.93
CA ASP A 271 -16.96 -25.12 2.17
C ASP A 271 -16.26 -23.76 2.09
N VAL A 272 -15.98 -23.31 0.86
CA VAL A 272 -15.24 -22.07 0.60
C VAL A 272 -16.16 -20.91 0.17
N GLY A 273 -17.46 -21.18 -0.01
CA GLY A 273 -18.45 -20.19 -0.42
C GLY A 273 -18.01 -19.33 -1.61
N LEU A 274 -17.82 -18.02 -1.37
CA LEU A 274 -17.40 -17.03 -2.37
C LEU A 274 -15.94 -16.55 -2.17
N ALA A 275 -15.11 -17.32 -1.46
CA ALA A 275 -13.71 -16.97 -1.27
C ALA A 275 -12.94 -16.97 -2.61
N ASP A 276 -12.09 -15.96 -2.79
CA ASP A 276 -11.24 -15.81 -3.97
C ASP A 276 -10.02 -16.72 -3.89
N HIS A 277 -9.47 -16.89 -2.69
CA HIS A 277 -8.25 -17.65 -2.43
C HIS A 277 -8.48 -18.74 -1.39
N VAL A 278 -7.87 -19.91 -1.60
CA VAL A 278 -7.93 -21.04 -0.65
C VAL A 278 -6.51 -21.53 -0.39
N ILE A 279 -6.12 -21.60 0.89
CA ILE A 279 -4.77 -21.98 1.32
C ILE A 279 -4.86 -23.20 2.24
N ASP A 280 -4.09 -24.23 1.91
CA ASP A 280 -3.97 -25.45 2.71
C ASP A 280 -3.02 -25.23 3.89
N LEU A 281 -3.57 -25.16 5.10
CA LEU A 281 -2.80 -25.13 6.34
C LEU A 281 -2.81 -26.48 7.08
N GLY A 282 -3.48 -27.49 6.53
CA GLY A 282 -3.42 -28.86 7.00
C GLY A 282 -2.12 -29.55 6.60
N GLY A 283 -1.67 -29.32 5.36
CA GLY A 283 -0.36 -29.74 4.88
C GLY A 283 0.80 -29.18 5.72
N GLU A 284 0.64 -27.95 6.23
CA GLU A 284 1.59 -27.26 7.10
C GLU A 284 1.48 -27.66 8.58
N GLY A 285 0.47 -28.45 8.95
CA GLY A 285 0.24 -28.88 10.33
C GLY A 285 -0.16 -27.76 11.28
N PHE A 286 -0.78 -26.69 10.76
CA PHE A 286 -1.30 -25.59 11.57
C PHE A 286 -2.80 -25.75 11.85
N LEU A 287 -3.59 -26.16 10.85
CA LEU A 287 -5.02 -26.43 10.97
C LEU A 287 -5.34 -27.92 10.84
N GLY A 288 -6.24 -28.41 11.68
CA GLY A 288 -6.65 -29.80 11.78
C GLY A 288 -7.84 -30.16 10.90
N VAL A 289 -8.03 -31.47 10.70
CA VAL A 289 -9.18 -32.07 10.04
C VAL A 289 -9.51 -33.42 10.68
N GLY A 290 -10.78 -33.81 10.70
CA GLY A 290 -11.21 -35.10 11.23
C GLY A 290 -11.09 -35.20 12.76
N GLN A 291 -10.07 -35.90 13.24
CA GLN A 291 -9.78 -36.04 14.67
C GLN A 291 -8.60 -35.17 15.12
N LEU A 292 -7.93 -34.50 14.18
CA LEU A 292 -6.85 -33.57 14.49
C LEU A 292 -7.48 -32.24 14.91
N ASN A 293 -7.27 -31.87 16.17
CA ASN A 293 -7.71 -30.62 16.78
C ASN A 293 -6.44 -29.78 17.04
N LEU A 294 -6.03 -28.96 16.08
CA LEU A 294 -4.73 -28.27 16.13
C LEU A 294 -4.84 -26.85 16.68
N ILE A 295 -5.97 -26.18 16.48
CA ILE A 295 -6.25 -24.89 17.11
C ILE A 295 -7.13 -24.96 18.37
N ASP A 296 -7.44 -26.15 18.88
CA ASP A 296 -8.11 -26.35 20.18
C ASP A 296 -9.53 -25.75 20.29
N ASP A 297 -10.54 -26.59 20.09
CA ASP A 297 -11.94 -26.23 20.27
C ASP A 297 -12.36 -25.85 21.72
N GLY A 298 -11.52 -26.13 22.73
CA GLY A 298 -11.79 -25.79 24.14
C GLY A 298 -11.40 -24.38 24.54
N GLY A 299 -10.51 -23.75 23.78
CA GLY A 299 -10.04 -22.39 24.01
C GLY A 299 -8.61 -22.21 23.51
N GLY A 300 -8.39 -21.13 22.79
CA GLY A 300 -7.13 -20.83 22.13
C GLY A 300 -7.01 -19.36 21.80
N VAL A 301 -5.78 -18.94 21.52
CA VAL A 301 -5.47 -17.62 20.99
C VAL A 301 -4.81 -17.81 19.64
N VAL A 302 -5.38 -17.23 18.59
CA VAL A 302 -4.72 -17.09 17.28
C VAL A 302 -4.24 -15.66 17.12
N ILE A 303 -2.97 -15.50 16.77
CA ILE A 303 -2.34 -14.19 16.53
C ILE A 303 -1.81 -14.16 15.11
N LEU A 304 -2.33 -13.22 14.32
CA LEU A 304 -1.81 -12.83 13.02
C LEU A 304 -0.72 -11.78 13.22
N SER A 305 0.47 -12.05 12.69
CA SER A 305 1.59 -11.12 12.79
C SER A 305 2.30 -10.96 11.45
N TYR A 306 2.88 -9.78 11.24
CA TYR A 306 3.67 -9.48 10.05
C TYR A 306 5.09 -9.07 10.42
N THR A 307 6.08 -9.67 9.77
CA THR A 307 7.49 -9.32 9.90
C THR A 307 7.98 -8.68 8.60
N GLN A 308 8.31 -7.40 8.65
CA GLN A 308 8.91 -6.73 7.50
C GLN A 308 10.30 -7.34 7.23
N LEU A 309 10.69 -7.50 5.96
CA LEU A 309 11.95 -8.16 5.57
C LEU A 309 13.22 -7.56 6.21
N SER A 310 13.19 -6.29 6.60
CA SER A 310 14.29 -5.59 7.27
C SER A 310 14.20 -5.58 8.81
N GLU A 311 13.18 -6.21 9.38
CA GLU A 311 12.93 -6.30 10.82
C GLU A 311 13.03 -7.76 11.29
N PHE A 312 13.39 -7.95 12.56
CA PHE A 312 13.53 -9.28 13.18
C PHE A 312 12.49 -9.53 14.28
N GLN A 313 11.58 -8.58 14.49
CA GLN A 313 10.47 -8.71 15.44
C GLN A 313 9.15 -8.64 14.66
N PRO A 314 8.29 -9.64 14.79
CA PRO A 314 6.95 -9.58 14.21
C PRO A 314 6.13 -8.50 14.91
N PHE A 315 5.34 -7.76 14.13
CA PHE A 315 4.30 -6.89 14.63
C PHE A 315 2.97 -7.66 14.68
N GLU A 316 2.32 -7.67 15.84
CA GLU A 316 0.99 -8.26 16.00
C GLU A 316 -0.05 -7.38 15.28
N VAL A 317 -0.67 -7.93 14.24
CA VAL A 317 -1.68 -7.26 13.42
C VAL A 317 -3.06 -7.47 14.04
N MET A 318 -3.38 -8.71 14.40
CA MET A 318 -4.69 -9.08 14.91
C MET A 318 -4.58 -10.28 15.85
N ARG A 319 -5.44 -10.29 16.87
CA ARG A 319 -5.55 -11.37 17.85
C ARG A 319 -7.01 -11.79 17.99
N VAL A 320 -7.21 -13.10 18.04
CA VAL A 320 -8.51 -13.74 18.26
C VAL A 320 -8.37 -14.69 19.44
N GLU A 321 -9.29 -14.62 20.40
CA GLU A 321 -9.26 -15.46 21.59
C GLU A 321 -10.66 -16.01 21.87
N TRP A 322 -10.72 -17.31 22.21
CA TRP A 322 -11.95 -17.97 22.64
C TRP A 322 -11.70 -18.93 23.80
N GLY A 323 -12.78 -19.36 24.46
CA GLY A 323 -12.73 -20.19 25.66
C GLY A 323 -12.25 -19.42 26.90
N GLY A 324 -11.90 -20.16 27.95
CA GLY A 324 -11.42 -19.56 29.22
C GLY A 324 -12.39 -18.53 29.81
N ASP A 325 -11.89 -17.35 30.13
CA ASP A 325 -12.68 -16.23 30.69
C ASP A 325 -13.29 -15.33 29.59
N THR A 326 -13.10 -15.66 28.31
CA THR A 326 -13.60 -14.81 27.22
C THR A 326 -15.13 -14.84 27.07
N GLY A 327 -15.78 -15.86 27.61
CA GLY A 327 -17.21 -16.10 27.40
C GLY A 327 -17.54 -16.70 26.02
N PHE A 328 -16.57 -16.85 25.12
CA PHE A 328 -16.76 -17.47 23.81
C PHE A 328 -16.54 -18.99 23.87
N PHE A 329 -17.59 -19.73 24.21
CA PHE A 329 -17.55 -21.20 24.22
C PHE A 329 -18.21 -21.76 22.96
N LEU A 330 -17.41 -22.06 21.94
CA LEU A 330 -17.89 -22.49 20.63
C LEU A 330 -18.42 -23.94 20.65
N THR A 331 -19.62 -24.16 20.12
CA THR A 331 -20.20 -25.50 19.88
C THR A 331 -19.85 -26.01 18.47
N PRO A 332 -20.02 -27.31 18.14
CA PRO A 332 -19.74 -27.79 16.79
C PRO A 332 -20.59 -27.05 15.76
N SER A 333 -19.99 -26.68 14.61
CA SER A 333 -20.63 -25.88 13.55
C SER A 333 -20.84 -24.39 13.90
N GLN A 334 -20.23 -23.91 14.99
CA GLN A 334 -20.11 -22.48 15.26
C GLN A 334 -18.73 -21.97 14.89
N SER A 335 -18.67 -20.69 14.66
CA SER A 335 -17.46 -19.91 14.39
C SER A 335 -17.49 -18.64 15.23
N LEU A 336 -16.35 -17.98 15.30
CA LEU A 336 -16.23 -16.66 15.88
C LEU A 336 -16.02 -15.66 14.73
N GLU A 337 -16.96 -14.73 14.60
CA GLU A 337 -17.01 -13.72 13.52
C GLU A 337 -16.62 -12.35 14.09
N TYR A 338 -15.80 -11.63 13.35
CA TYR A 338 -15.38 -10.27 13.68
C TYR A 338 -16.49 -9.26 13.37
N LEU A 339 -16.72 -8.36 14.32
CA LEU A 339 -17.66 -7.25 14.22
C LEU A 339 -16.89 -5.94 14.00
N PRO A 340 -16.87 -5.38 12.78
CA PRO A 340 -16.26 -4.07 12.51
C PRO A 340 -16.97 -2.95 13.29
N PRO A 341 -16.34 -1.75 13.45
CA PRO A 341 -15.17 -1.26 12.73
C PRO A 341 -13.88 -1.13 13.56
N ILE A 342 -13.85 -1.61 14.81
CA ILE A 342 -12.72 -1.37 15.72
C ILE A 342 -11.51 -2.22 15.31
N PHE A 343 -10.40 -1.56 14.95
CA PHE A 343 -9.15 -2.22 14.56
C PHE A 343 -7.93 -1.60 15.29
N PRO A 344 -7.04 -2.41 15.90
CA PRO A 344 -7.14 -3.86 16.08
C PRO A 344 -8.35 -4.23 16.98
N PRO A 345 -8.98 -5.40 16.76
CA PRO A 345 -10.16 -5.80 17.50
C PRO A 345 -9.85 -6.04 18.97
N THR A 346 -10.84 -5.77 19.80
CA THR A 346 -10.89 -6.22 21.20
C THR A 346 -11.85 -7.40 21.33
N GLN A 347 -11.89 -8.01 22.50
CA GLN A 347 -12.76 -9.18 22.74
C GLN A 347 -14.26 -8.90 22.48
N ILE A 348 -14.74 -7.67 22.66
CA ILE A 348 -16.16 -7.32 22.41
C ILE A 348 -16.49 -7.18 20.93
N ASP A 349 -15.48 -7.11 20.07
CA ASP A 349 -15.61 -6.98 18.62
C ASP A 349 -15.70 -8.36 17.94
N TRP A 350 -16.06 -9.40 18.70
CA TRP A 350 -16.26 -10.76 18.22
C TRP A 350 -17.61 -11.27 18.67
N GLN A 351 -18.25 -12.09 17.83
CA GLN A 351 -19.49 -12.78 18.16
C GLN A 351 -19.45 -14.24 17.73
N ILE A 352 -20.22 -15.08 18.41
CA ILE A 352 -20.42 -16.46 17.98
C ILE A 352 -21.45 -16.48 16.86
N SER A 353 -21.06 -16.94 15.67
CA SER A 353 -21.99 -17.25 14.59
C SER A 353 -22.46 -18.71 14.71
N SER A 354 -23.77 -18.91 14.57
CA SER A 354 -24.41 -20.23 14.56
C SER A 354 -24.70 -20.78 13.17
N THR A 355 -24.45 -19.95 12.15
CA THR A 355 -24.57 -20.28 10.74
C THR A 355 -23.37 -19.69 10.02
N PRO A 356 -22.17 -20.29 10.20
CA PRO A 356 -20.95 -19.82 9.55
C PRO A 356 -21.15 -19.76 8.02
N ASN A 357 -20.66 -18.70 7.39
CA ASN A 357 -20.83 -18.43 5.97
C ASN A 357 -19.47 -18.12 5.33
N PRO A 358 -18.58 -19.13 5.21
CA PRO A 358 -17.24 -18.94 4.66
C PRO A 358 -17.27 -18.26 3.28
N GLY A 359 -16.30 -17.38 3.04
CA GLY A 359 -16.15 -16.63 1.81
C GLY A 359 -17.07 -15.41 1.69
N ILE A 360 -17.87 -15.08 2.71
CA ILE A 360 -18.76 -13.91 2.70
C ILE A 360 -18.38 -12.98 3.84
N VAL A 361 -17.69 -11.90 3.49
CA VAL A 361 -17.18 -10.92 4.43
C VAL A 361 -18.25 -9.89 4.79
N ASN A 362 -18.66 -9.87 6.07
CA ASN A 362 -19.62 -8.90 6.62
C ASN A 362 -18.91 -7.65 7.18
N LEU A 363 -18.17 -6.90 6.35
CA LEU A 363 -17.42 -5.71 6.78
C LEU A 363 -18.17 -4.36 6.63
N VAL A 364 -19.50 -4.37 6.48
CA VAL A 364 -20.31 -3.16 6.18
C VAL A 364 -20.95 -2.54 7.41
#